data_AF-A0A959V1F7-F1
#
_entry.id   AF-A0A959V1F7-F1
#
_cell.length_a   1.000
_cell.length_b   1.000
_cell.length_c   1.000
_cell.angle_alpha   90.00
_cell.angle_beta   90.00
_cell.angle_gamma   90.00
#
_symmetry.space_group_name_H-M   'P 1'
#
loop_
_entity.id
_entity.type
_entity.pdbx_description
1 polymer ?
#
loop_
_entity_poly.entity_id
_entity_poly.type
_entity_poly.pdbx_seq_one_letter_code
_entity_poly.pdbx_strand_id
1 'polypeptide(L)'
;QLGRSIVDSLLQADPNARVLYMGDLNDDPVDKSVRRHLKTTAQASLARDGFLFNPMEELYRKGIGTLAWRDTWNLFDQIVLSPGLASG
;
A
#
# COMPACT_ATOMS: atom_id res chain seq x y z
N GLN A 1 3.61 4.43 -11.94
CA GLN A 1 5.09 4.47 -11.81
C GLN A 1 5.60 5.74 -11.12
N LEU A 2 5.10 6.93 -11.45
CA LEU A 2 5.52 8.20 -10.83
C LEU A 2 5.40 8.22 -9.29
N GLY A 3 4.24 7.81 -8.75
CA GLY A 3 4.03 7.77 -7.30
C GLY A 3 5.09 6.92 -6.58
N ARG A 4 5.39 5.73 -7.12
CA ARG A 4 6.44 4.86 -6.60
C ARG A 4 7.83 5.51 -6.67
N SER A 5 8.19 6.14 -7.79
CA SER A 5 9.52 6.77 -7.92
C SER A 5 9.73 7.93 -6.93
N ILE A 6 8.67 8.68 -6.62
CA ILE A 6 8.75 9.75 -5.60
C ILE A 6 9.00 9.14 -4.22
N VAL A 7 8.24 8.10 -3.85
CA VAL A 7 8.44 7.39 -2.57
C VAL A 7 9.85 6.80 -2.48
N ASP A 8 10.34 6.19 -3.56
CA ASP A 8 11.71 5.67 -3.63
C ASP A 8 12.75 6.75 -3.44
N SER A 9 12.59 7.91 -4.09
CA SER A 9 13.50 9.04 -3.93
C SER A 9 13.54 9.57 -2.50
N LEU A 10 12.39 9.61 -1.81
CA LEU A 10 12.32 10.05 -0.41
C LEU A 10 13.01 9.04 0.51
N LEU A 11 12.75 7.75 0.34
CA LEU A 11 13.36 6.69 1.16
C LEU A 11 14.87 6.51 0.89
N GLN A 12 15.34 6.84 -0.32
CA GLN A 12 16.77 6.90 -0.62
C GLN A 12 17.46 8.08 0.06
N ALA A 13 16.80 9.23 0.13
CA ALA A 13 17.34 10.42 0.81
C ALA A 13 17.30 10.28 2.34
N ASP A 14 16.24 9.69 2.88
CA ASP A 14 16.09 9.38 4.31
C ASP A 14 15.38 8.03 4.48
N PRO A 15 16.11 6.96 4.89
CA PRO A 15 15.53 5.65 5.15
C PRO A 15 14.42 5.64 6.22
N ASN A 16 14.37 6.66 7.08
CA ASN A 16 13.35 6.82 8.13
C ASN A 16 12.22 7.78 7.72
N ALA A 17 12.19 8.24 6.46
CA ALA A 17 11.16 9.14 5.98
C ALA A 17 9.76 8.57 6.25
N ARG A 18 8.92 9.38 6.89
CA ARG A 18 7.54 9.04 7.21
C ARG A 18 6.64 9.44 6.05
N VAL A 19 6.31 8.48 5.20
CA VAL A 19 5.51 8.68 3.99
C VAL A 19 4.17 7.96 4.12
N LEU A 20 3.10 8.69 3.78
CA LEU A 20 1.77 8.17 3.57
C LEU A 20 1.41 8.36 2.09
N TYR A 21 1.17 7.26 1.39
CA TYR A 21 0.72 7.23 0.01
C TYR A 21 -0.74 6.81 -0.01
N MET A 22 -1.64 7.70 -0.41
CA MET A 22 -3.08 7.47 -0.36
C MET A 22 -3.81 7.93 -1.61
N GLY A 23 -4.95 7.30 -1.88
CA GLY A 23 -5.88 7.71 -2.93
C GLY A 23 -6.64 6.53 -3.51
N ASP A 24 -7.46 6.84 -4.51
CA ASP A 24 -8.13 5.85 -5.35
C ASP A 24 -7.12 5.26 -6.36
N LEU A 25 -6.81 3.98 -6.21
CA LEU A 25 -5.90 3.26 -7.09
C LEU A 25 -6.60 2.53 -8.23
N ASN A 26 -7.95 2.45 -8.23
CA ASN A 26 -8.76 1.68 -9.18
C ASN A 26 -8.36 0.19 -9.33
N ASP A 27 -7.57 -0.34 -8.39
CA ASP A 27 -7.08 -1.71 -8.33
C ASP A 27 -7.28 -2.23 -6.90
N ASP A 28 -7.39 -3.54 -6.73
CA ASP A 28 -7.47 -4.14 -5.40
C ASP A 28 -6.07 -4.24 -4.75
N PRO A 29 -5.98 -4.30 -3.40
CA PRO A 29 -4.69 -4.35 -2.71
C PRO A 29 -3.83 -5.58 -3.04
N VAL A 30 -4.45 -6.64 -3.58
CA VAL A 30 -3.79 -7.89 -3.99
C VAL A 30 -3.31 -7.88 -5.43
N ASP A 31 -3.70 -6.89 -6.24
CA ASP A 31 -3.36 -6.81 -7.64
C ASP A 31 -1.87 -6.58 -7.87
N LYS A 32 -1.38 -6.98 -9.05
CA LYS A 32 0.05 -6.89 -9.39
C LYS A 32 0.55 -5.44 -9.39
N SER A 33 -0.29 -4.50 -9.83
CA SER A 33 -0.01 -3.04 -9.81
C SER A 33 0.29 -2.54 -8.39
N VAL A 34 -0.47 -3.00 -7.40
CA VAL A 34 -0.24 -2.63 -6.01
C VAL A 34 0.89 -3.47 -5.41
N ARG A 35 0.71 -4.78 -5.36
CA ARG A 35 1.60 -5.66 -4.60
C ARG A 35 3.02 -5.75 -5.16
N ARG A 36 3.18 -5.74 -6.49
CA ARG A 36 4.50 -5.84 -7.13
C ARG A 36 5.06 -4.49 -7.55
N HIS A 37 4.26 -3.64 -8.19
CA HIS A 37 4.78 -2.38 -8.74
C HIS A 37 4.89 -1.27 -7.68
N LEU A 38 3.95 -1.16 -6.73
CA LEU A 38 4.10 -0.31 -5.55
C LEU A 38 4.96 -0.96 -4.44
N LYS A 39 5.31 -2.24 -4.57
CA LYS A 39 6.02 -3.10 -3.60
C LYS A 39 5.42 -2.99 -2.20
N THR A 40 4.16 -3.42 -2.07
CA THR A 40 3.46 -3.39 -0.78
C THR A 40 3.43 -4.77 -0.12
N THR A 41 3.22 -4.78 1.19
CA THR A 41 2.98 -5.99 2.00
C THR A 41 1.86 -5.75 3.01
N ALA A 42 1.05 -6.78 3.26
CA ALA A 42 0.02 -6.78 4.31
C ALA A 42 0.58 -6.87 5.73
N GLN A 43 1.87 -7.16 5.91
CA GLN A 43 2.48 -7.32 7.24
C GLN A 43 3.45 -6.17 7.50
N ALA A 44 3.19 -5.38 8.54
CA ALA A 44 4.06 -4.27 8.92
C ALA A 44 5.50 -4.74 9.22
N SER A 45 5.68 -5.93 9.80
CA SER A 45 7.00 -6.53 10.06
C SER A 45 7.80 -6.87 8.81
N LEU A 46 7.14 -6.99 7.65
CA LEU A 46 7.76 -7.24 6.35
C LEU A 46 7.95 -5.95 5.55
N ALA A 47 7.48 -4.80 6.03
CA ALA A 47 7.72 -3.50 5.41
C ALA A 47 9.15 -3.05 5.73
N ARG A 48 10.09 -3.57 4.96
CA ARG A 48 11.53 -3.28 5.00
C ARG A 48 12.12 -3.44 3.61
N ASP A 49 13.37 -3.07 3.42
CA ASP A 49 14.10 -3.28 2.15
C ASP A 49 13.36 -2.69 0.94
N GLY A 50 12.73 -1.52 1.13
CA GLY A 50 11.96 -0.81 0.10
C GLY A 50 10.51 -1.27 -0.06
N PHE A 51 10.03 -2.22 0.75
CA PHE A 51 8.61 -2.54 0.82
C PHE A 51 7.84 -1.55 1.69
N LEU A 52 6.62 -1.26 1.26
CA LEU A 52 5.65 -0.42 1.96
C LEU A 52 4.60 -1.29 2.66
N PHE A 53 4.08 -0.84 3.78
CA PHE A 53 2.97 -1.50 4.46
C PHE A 53 1.63 -1.06 3.87
N ASN A 54 0.78 -2.01 3.48
CA ASN A 54 -0.58 -1.76 3.00
C ASN A 54 -1.60 -2.49 3.91
N PRO A 55 -2.17 -1.82 4.93
CA PRO A 55 -3.19 -2.41 5.80
C PRO A 55 -4.46 -2.84 5.05
N MET A 56 -4.71 -2.26 3.88
CA MET A 56 -5.91 -2.55 3.10
C MET A 56 -5.93 -3.99 2.56
N GLU A 57 -4.77 -4.62 2.37
CA GLU A 57 -4.72 -6.02 1.92
C GLU A 57 -5.34 -6.98 2.94
N GLU A 58 -5.17 -6.72 4.24
CA GLU A 58 -5.80 -7.53 5.28
C GLU A 58 -7.32 -7.30 5.34
N LEU A 59 -7.76 -6.04 5.20
CA LEU A 59 -9.18 -5.69 5.15
C LEU A 59 -9.87 -6.33 3.95
N TYR A 60 -9.26 -6.25 2.77
CA TYR A 60 -9.76 -6.89 1.55
C TYR A 60 -9.93 -8.40 1.72
N ARG A 61 -8.94 -9.08 2.31
CA ARG A 61 -9.02 -10.53 2.59
C ARG A 61 -10.11 -10.91 3.60
N LYS A 62 -10.51 -9.97 4.47
CA LYS A 62 -11.65 -10.13 5.39
C LYS A 62 -13.00 -9.83 4.73
N GLY A 63 -13.02 -9.52 3.43
CA GLY A 63 -14.23 -9.16 2.69
C GLY A 63 -14.69 -7.73 2.93
N ILE A 64 -13.81 -6.86 3.45
CA ILE A 64 -14.09 -5.43 3.64
C ILE A 64 -13.61 -4.69 2.39
N GLY A 65 -14.53 -4.07 1.65
CA GLY A 65 -14.23 -3.23 0.48
C GLY A 65 -14.79 -1.82 0.61
N THR A 66 -14.36 -0.90 -0.25
CA THR A 66 -14.94 0.45 -0.35
C THR A 66 -16.10 0.52 -1.35
N LEU A 67 -16.21 -0.47 -2.24
CA LEU A 67 -17.25 -0.57 -3.26
C LEU A 67 -17.79 -2.00 -3.34
N ALA A 68 -19.12 -2.15 -3.29
CA ALA A 68 -19.80 -3.42 -3.55
C ALA A 68 -20.41 -3.39 -4.96
N TRP A 69 -19.99 -4.29 -5.84
CA TRP A 69 -20.57 -4.43 -7.17
C TRP A 69 -20.86 -5.91 -7.47
N ARG A 70 -22.13 -6.24 -7.74
CA ARG A 70 -22.61 -7.60 -8.08
C ARG A 70 -22.03 -8.68 -7.15
N ASP A 71 -22.22 -8.51 -5.85
CA ASP A 71 -21.74 -9.42 -4.78
C ASP A 71 -20.21 -9.58 -4.68
N THR A 72 -19.44 -8.73 -5.36
CA THR A 72 -17.98 -8.65 -5.23
C THR A 72 -17.58 -7.33 -4.57
N TRP A 73 -16.73 -7.42 -3.55
CA TRP A 73 -16.16 -6.26 -2.87
C TRP A 73 -14.84 -5.86 -3.53
N ASN A 74 -14.75 -4.62 -3.98
CA ASN A 74 -13.53 -3.99 -4.44
C ASN A 74 -13.02 -3.01 -3.38
N LEU A 75 -11.70 -2.85 -3.27
CA LEU A 75 -11.07 -1.92 -2.34
C LEU A 75 -10.07 -1.00 -3.07
N PHE A 76 -10.62 0.01 -3.75
CA PHE A 76 -9.84 0.91 -4.60
C PHE A 76 -9.15 2.03 -3.82
N ASP A 77 -9.83 2.60 -2.82
CA ASP A 77 -9.23 3.59 -1.93
C ASP A 77 -8.24 2.90 -1.00
N GLN A 78 -6.97 3.23 -1.14
CA GLN A 78 -5.91 2.60 -0.38
C GLN A 78 -5.05 3.63 0.35
N ILE A 79 -4.58 3.22 1.53
CA ILE A 79 -3.58 3.97 2.31
C ILE A 79 -2.40 3.03 2.50
N VAL A 80 -1.24 3.47 2.04
CA VAL A 80 0.02 2.72 2.04
C VAL A 80 1.06 3.53 2.81
N LEU A 81 1.78 2.87 3.72
CA LEU A 81 2.64 3.51 4.70
C LEU A 81 4.10 3.09 4.50
N SER A 82 5.02 4.03 4.64
CA SER A 82 6.46 3.72 4.80
C SER A 82 6.72 2.96 6.10
N PRO A 83 7.80 2.16 6.17
CA PRO A 83 8.23 1.51 7.41
C PRO A 83 8.36 2.48 8.59
N GLY A 84 9.02 3.62 8.40
CA GLY A 84 9.23 4.62 9.44
C GLY A 84 7.96 5.28 9.99
N LEU A 85 6.83 5.20 9.27
CA LEU A 85 5.52 5.65 9.73
C LEU A 85 4.71 4.49 10.36
N ALA A 86 4.89 3.27 9.87
CA ALA A 86 4.16 2.09 10.35
C ALA A 86 4.69 1.52 11.67
N SER A 87 5.97 1.74 11.98
CA SER A 87 6.64 1.25 13.20
C SER A 87 6.81 2.30 14.30
N GLY A 88 6.15 3.45 14.16
CA GLY A 88 6.24 4.57 15.11
C GLY A 88 5.65 4.26 16.48
#